data_AF-A0A9E2RSM5-F1
#
_entry.id   AF-A0A9E2RSM5-F1
#
_cell.length_a   1.000
_cell.length_b   1.000
_cell.length_c   1.000
_cell.angle_alpha   90.00
_cell.angle_beta   90.00
_cell.angle_gamma   90.00
#
_symmetry.space_group_name_H-M   'P 1'
#
loop_
_entity.id
_entity.type
_entity.pdbx_description
1 polymer ?
#
loop_
_entity_poly.entity_id
_entity_poly.type
_entity_poly.pdbx_seq_one_letter_code
_entity_poly.pdbx_strand_id
1 'polypeptide(L)'
;MDASAVPHFRNGGPSAVAQTSGGRGRQARGEAAAMVDVTAGSGTDAPGSRFPGLGEIGNILKRGDLTLAFGILTILVVLILPLPALVLDLFLAISITLSILILMTSLFIQAPLEFSSFPTILLISTMLRLSLNLASTRLILSRGHEGTDAAGHVIQAFGNFVMGGNFVIGIIVFAILVIVNFVVITKGSGRIAEVAARFHLDAMPGKQMAIDADLGAGLIDEKAAKERRKALEDESGFFGAMDGASKFVRGDAVAGLLVVFINIIGGIIIGVAQQGLGFSEAAQTYTLLTVGDGLVTQIPALIVSTAAGLLVSKAGVSGAADKALMKQLSGYPQALGMSAGVMLVLATLPGIPMLPFLALGSGAAALAFYARKTKRDARIAAATAAAAPADAAAKAAAAEEPIATA
;
A
#
# COMPACT_ATOMS: atom_id res chain seq x y z
N MET A 1 -53.94 -6.23 23.04
CA MET A 1 -55.14 -5.59 22.48
C MET A 1 -54.71 -4.26 21.91
N ASP A 2 -54.59 -3.98 20.62
CA ASP A 2 -54.62 -4.70 19.32
C ASP A 2 -53.90 -3.73 18.34
N ALA A 3 -52.88 -4.17 17.61
CA ALA A 3 -52.93 -4.66 16.23
C ALA A 3 -53.29 -3.62 15.14
N SER A 4 -52.30 -3.39 14.26
CA SER A 4 -52.39 -3.14 12.81
C SER A 4 -53.09 -1.89 12.26
N ALA A 5 -52.32 -1.08 11.54
CA ALA A 5 -52.82 -0.33 10.38
C ALA A 5 -51.71 -0.14 9.33
N VAL A 6 -51.69 -1.03 8.34
CA VAL A 6 -51.02 -0.87 7.04
C VAL A 6 -52.12 -0.62 6.01
N PRO A 7 -52.01 0.37 5.10
CA PRO A 7 -52.88 0.42 3.93
C PRO A 7 -52.25 -0.29 2.73
N HIS A 8 -52.97 -1.27 2.22
CA HIS A 8 -52.82 -1.89 0.90
C HIS A 8 -53.19 -0.91 -0.22
N PHE A 9 -52.41 -0.86 -1.30
CA PHE A 9 -52.87 -0.42 -2.61
C PHE A 9 -52.90 -1.59 -3.59
N ARG A 10 -54.09 -1.87 -4.13
CA ARG A 10 -54.40 -2.88 -5.15
C ARG A 10 -54.58 -2.20 -6.51
N ASN A 11 -53.73 -2.61 -7.46
CA ASN A 11 -53.92 -2.94 -8.87
C ASN A 11 -55.23 -2.57 -9.62
N GLY A 12 -55.12 -2.16 -10.90
CA GLY A 12 -56.21 -2.37 -11.88
C GLY A 12 -56.30 -1.52 -13.18
N GLY A 13 -55.40 -1.74 -14.16
CA GLY A 13 -55.61 -1.71 -15.64
C GLY A 13 -56.19 -0.47 -16.39
N PRO A 14 -56.34 -0.50 -17.74
CA PRO A 14 -55.96 -1.53 -18.71
C PRO A 14 -55.09 -1.04 -19.92
N SER A 15 -54.64 -2.04 -20.67
CA SER A 15 -53.90 -2.09 -21.93
C SER A 15 -54.59 -1.40 -23.12
N ALA A 16 -53.81 -0.85 -24.04
CA ALA A 16 -54.23 -0.58 -25.42
C ALA A 16 -53.21 -1.12 -26.41
N VAL A 17 -53.72 -1.92 -27.34
CA VAL A 17 -53.05 -2.73 -28.35
C VAL A 17 -53.15 -2.04 -29.72
N ALA A 18 -52.07 -2.13 -30.50
CA ALA A 18 -51.96 -2.13 -31.96
C ALA A 18 -52.71 -1.09 -32.81
N GLN A 19 -51.97 -0.47 -33.74
CA GLN A 19 -52.41 -0.36 -35.13
C GLN A 19 -51.23 -0.34 -36.10
N THR A 20 -51.33 -1.22 -37.09
CA THR A 20 -50.48 -1.43 -38.26
C THR A 20 -51.01 -0.61 -39.45
N SER A 21 -50.12 -0.22 -40.38
CA SER A 21 -50.34 0.10 -41.81
C SER A 21 -49.27 1.12 -42.22
N GLY A 22 -48.36 0.91 -43.17
CA GLY A 22 -48.54 0.35 -44.51
C GLY A 22 -48.50 1.50 -45.53
N GLY A 23 -47.36 1.73 -46.21
CA GLY A 23 -47.27 2.75 -47.27
C GLY A 23 -45.88 2.88 -47.90
N ARG A 24 -45.68 2.26 -49.07
CA ARG A 24 -44.48 2.36 -49.94
C ARG A 24 -44.41 3.73 -50.64
N GLY A 25 -43.20 4.24 -50.90
CA GLY A 25 -43.02 5.32 -51.89
C GLY A 25 -41.60 5.90 -52.01
N ARG A 26 -40.76 5.27 -52.85
CA ARG A 26 -39.69 5.82 -53.72
C ARG A 26 -39.08 7.21 -53.43
N GLN A 27 -37.77 7.22 -53.15
CA GLN A 27 -36.71 8.09 -53.75
C GLN A 27 -35.36 7.57 -53.21
N ALA A 28 -34.53 6.80 -53.92
CA ALA A 28 -33.77 7.04 -55.15
C ALA A 28 -32.61 8.06 -55.02
N ARG A 29 -31.40 7.50 -54.90
CA ARG A 29 -30.09 7.87 -55.49
C ARG A 29 -29.13 8.81 -54.74
N GLY A 30 -27.90 8.30 -54.60
CA GLY A 30 -26.64 8.97 -54.21
C GLY A 30 -26.24 8.60 -52.78
N GLU A 31 -25.17 7.90 -52.46
CA GLU A 31 -23.93 7.60 -53.16
C GLU A 31 -23.42 6.22 -52.74
N ALA A 32 -22.91 5.48 -53.72
CA ALA A 32 -22.15 4.27 -53.53
C ALA A 32 -20.67 4.62 -53.33
N ALA A 33 -20.03 4.13 -52.28
CA ALA A 33 -18.63 3.70 -52.30
C ALA A 33 -18.23 2.98 -51.01
N ALA A 34 -17.52 1.86 -51.20
CA ALA A 34 -16.66 1.16 -50.25
C ALA A 34 -17.31 0.34 -49.12
N MET A 35 -18.14 -0.65 -49.48
CA MET A 35 -18.21 -1.90 -48.74
C MET A 35 -17.04 -2.77 -49.21
N VAL A 36 -15.97 -2.85 -48.41
CA VAL A 36 -14.82 -3.70 -48.72
C VAL A 36 -15.15 -5.12 -48.29
N ASP A 37 -15.21 -5.95 -49.32
CA ASP A 37 -15.18 -7.41 -49.39
C ASP A 37 -14.32 -8.06 -48.28
N VAL A 38 -14.98 -8.75 -47.36
CA VAL A 38 -14.36 -9.68 -46.41
C VAL A 38 -14.62 -11.09 -46.93
N THR A 39 -13.99 -11.47 -48.04
CA THR A 39 -13.95 -12.87 -48.48
C THR A 39 -12.98 -13.07 -49.65
N ALA A 40 -11.69 -13.24 -49.37
CA ALA A 40 -10.80 -14.17 -50.10
C ALA A 40 -9.37 -14.08 -49.57
N GLY A 41 -9.04 -14.96 -48.64
CA GLY A 41 -7.68 -15.29 -48.24
C GLY A 41 -7.64 -16.73 -47.77
N SER A 42 -7.48 -17.65 -48.72
CA SER A 42 -6.99 -19.03 -48.54
C SER A 42 -5.93 -19.09 -47.43
N GLY A 43 -5.89 -20.03 -46.50
CA GLY A 43 -6.29 -21.43 -46.49
C GLY A 43 -5.31 -22.12 -45.54
N THR A 44 -5.82 -23.08 -44.77
CA THR A 44 -5.09 -24.05 -43.93
C THR A 44 -4.21 -23.48 -42.81
N ASP A 45 -4.79 -23.36 -41.61
CA ASP A 45 -4.18 -23.84 -40.37
C ASP A 45 -5.29 -24.14 -39.36
N ALA A 46 -5.34 -25.39 -38.88
CA ALA A 46 -6.29 -25.84 -37.88
C ALA A 46 -6.16 -25.02 -36.58
N PRO A 47 -7.21 -24.90 -35.73
CA PRO A 47 -7.10 -24.28 -34.42
C PRO A 47 -6.40 -25.27 -33.46
N GLY A 48 -5.12 -25.53 -33.69
CA GLY A 48 -4.24 -26.11 -32.70
C GLY A 48 -3.92 -25.03 -31.68
N SER A 49 -4.07 -25.34 -30.39
CA SER A 49 -3.62 -24.50 -29.29
C SER A 49 -2.10 -24.24 -29.39
N ARG A 50 -1.69 -23.24 -30.18
CA ARG A 50 -0.32 -22.73 -30.15
C ARG A 50 -0.19 -21.91 -28.87
N PHE A 51 0.57 -22.45 -27.91
CA PHE A 51 1.11 -21.63 -26.84
C PHE A 51 1.87 -20.46 -27.49
N PRO A 52 1.61 -19.20 -27.08
CA PRO A 52 2.26 -18.04 -27.69
C PRO A 52 3.77 -18.15 -27.52
N GLY A 53 4.52 -17.77 -28.57
CA GLY A 53 5.98 -17.79 -28.52
C GLY A 53 6.55 -16.76 -27.53
N LEU A 54 7.77 -16.98 -27.02
CA LEU A 54 8.44 -16.07 -26.08
C LEU A 54 8.47 -14.60 -26.54
N GLY A 55 8.56 -14.35 -27.86
CA GLY A 55 8.50 -13.01 -28.44
C GLY A 55 7.09 -12.37 -28.46
N GLU A 56 6.04 -13.17 -28.62
CA GLU A 56 4.64 -12.73 -28.55
C GLU A 56 4.23 -12.47 -27.10
N ILE A 57 4.69 -13.31 -26.17
CA ILE A 57 4.57 -13.09 -24.72
C ILE A 57 5.22 -11.74 -24.37
N GLY A 58 6.41 -11.44 -24.90
CA GLY A 58 7.08 -10.15 -24.70
C GLY A 58 6.29 -8.93 -25.22
N ASN A 59 5.59 -9.06 -26.34
CA ASN A 59 4.74 -7.99 -26.88
C ASN A 59 3.40 -7.85 -26.14
N ILE A 60 2.86 -8.95 -25.59
CA ILE A 60 1.69 -8.94 -24.71
C ILE A 60 2.04 -8.27 -23.37
N LEU A 61 3.22 -8.57 -22.80
CA LEU A 61 3.71 -7.95 -21.55
C LEU A 61 3.92 -6.43 -21.66
N LYS A 62 4.14 -5.89 -22.87
CA LYS A 62 4.26 -4.44 -23.11
C LYS A 62 2.92 -3.71 -23.04
N ARG A 63 1.79 -4.41 -23.12
CA ARG A 63 0.46 -3.81 -22.90
C ARG A 63 0.10 -3.95 -21.42
N GLY A 64 0.22 -2.84 -20.67
CA GLY A 64 -0.01 -2.82 -19.22
C GLY A 64 -1.34 -3.44 -18.78
N ASP A 65 -2.41 -3.22 -19.54
CA ASP A 65 -3.75 -3.76 -19.24
C ASP A 65 -3.80 -5.30 -19.34
N LEU A 66 -3.11 -5.88 -20.33
CA LEU A 66 -3.01 -7.33 -20.48
C LEU A 66 -2.14 -7.94 -19.39
N THR A 67 -1.05 -7.27 -19.01
CA THR A 67 -0.18 -7.73 -17.91
C THR A 67 -0.94 -7.78 -16.58
N LEU A 68 -1.74 -6.76 -16.28
CA LEU A 68 -2.56 -6.73 -15.07
C LEU A 68 -3.64 -7.83 -15.09
N ALA A 69 -4.37 -7.98 -16.20
CA ALA A 69 -5.37 -9.03 -16.35
C ALA A 69 -4.76 -10.44 -16.23
N PHE A 70 -3.62 -10.67 -16.86
CA PHE A 70 -2.88 -11.93 -16.76
C PHE A 70 -2.37 -12.19 -15.34
N GLY A 71 -1.90 -11.15 -14.64
CA GLY A 71 -1.48 -11.24 -13.24
C GLY A 71 -2.63 -11.67 -12.32
N ILE A 72 -3.81 -11.05 -12.46
CA ILE A 72 -5.00 -11.43 -11.69
C ILE A 72 -5.44 -12.86 -12.03
N LEU A 73 -5.45 -13.23 -13.31
CA LEU A 73 -5.78 -14.60 -13.72
C LEU A 73 -4.79 -15.61 -13.12
N THR A 74 -3.50 -15.28 -13.09
CA THR A 74 -2.46 -16.11 -12.47
C THR A 74 -2.76 -16.33 -10.99
N ILE A 75 -3.12 -15.27 -10.24
CA ILE A 75 -3.52 -15.38 -8.82
C ILE A 75 -4.72 -16.32 -8.65
N LEU A 76 -5.73 -16.24 -9.52
CA LEU A 76 -6.90 -17.14 -9.48
C LEU A 76 -6.51 -18.59 -9.80
N VAL A 77 -5.60 -18.81 -10.75
CA VAL A 77 -5.10 -20.15 -11.08
C VAL A 77 -4.33 -20.75 -9.90
N VAL A 78 -3.47 -19.97 -9.24
CA VAL A 78 -2.73 -20.38 -8.02
C VAL A 78 -3.68 -20.79 -6.90
N LEU A 79 -4.83 -20.13 -6.77
CA LEU A 79 -5.86 -20.46 -5.77
C LEU A 79 -6.46 -21.87 -6.00
N ILE A 80 -6.67 -22.25 -7.26
CA ILE A 80 -7.39 -23.48 -7.61
C ILE A 80 -6.43 -24.66 -7.79
N LEU A 81 -5.32 -24.46 -8.49
CA LEU A 81 -4.41 -25.53 -8.88
C LEU A 81 -3.36 -25.82 -7.80
N PRO A 82 -3.00 -27.10 -7.60
CA PRO A 82 -1.89 -27.46 -6.72
C PRO A 82 -0.57 -26.98 -7.33
N LEU A 83 0.21 -26.22 -6.56
CA LEU A 83 1.51 -25.72 -6.99
C LEU A 83 2.65 -26.65 -6.54
N PRO A 84 3.68 -26.84 -7.38
CA PRO A 84 4.95 -27.39 -6.94
C PRO A 84 5.63 -26.46 -5.93
N ALA A 85 6.38 -27.03 -4.99
CA ALA A 85 7.12 -26.28 -3.96
C ALA A 85 8.03 -25.17 -4.53
N LEU A 86 8.72 -25.45 -5.64
CA LEU A 86 9.60 -24.47 -6.31
C LEU A 86 8.83 -23.25 -6.83
N VAL A 87 7.65 -23.47 -7.42
CA VAL A 87 6.80 -22.39 -7.94
C VAL A 87 6.23 -21.56 -6.78
N LEU A 88 5.83 -22.22 -5.68
CA LEU A 88 5.41 -21.54 -4.47
C LEU A 88 6.52 -20.63 -3.92
N ASP A 89 7.74 -21.14 -3.77
CA ASP A 89 8.90 -20.35 -3.31
C ASP A 89 9.14 -19.13 -4.20
N LEU A 90 9.01 -19.26 -5.53
CA LEU A 90 9.13 -18.13 -6.46
C LEU A 90 8.04 -17.07 -6.21
N PHE A 91 6.77 -17.46 -6.08
CA PHE A 91 5.69 -16.51 -5.81
C PHE A 91 5.79 -15.88 -4.42
N LEU A 92 6.27 -16.62 -3.41
CA LEU A 92 6.56 -16.08 -2.08
C LEU A 92 7.68 -15.01 -2.16
N ALA A 93 8.75 -15.28 -2.91
CA ALA A 93 9.82 -14.31 -3.14
C ALA A 93 9.33 -13.06 -3.90
N ILE A 94 8.46 -13.24 -4.91
CA ILE A 94 7.80 -12.13 -5.62
C ILE A 94 6.95 -11.31 -4.65
N SER A 95 6.17 -11.96 -3.77
CA SER A 95 5.33 -11.28 -2.78
C SER A 95 6.15 -10.41 -1.81
N ILE A 96 7.27 -10.93 -1.31
CA ILE A 96 8.20 -10.18 -0.44
C ILE A 96 8.80 -9.00 -1.21
N THR A 97 9.32 -9.24 -2.41
CA THR A 97 9.96 -8.21 -3.24
C THR A 97 8.99 -7.09 -3.59
N LEU A 98 7.77 -7.44 -3.99
CA LEU A 98 6.70 -6.50 -4.28
C LEU A 98 6.36 -5.65 -3.05
N SER A 99 6.29 -6.26 -1.87
CA SER A 99 6.00 -5.55 -0.62
C SER A 99 7.10 -4.54 -0.28
N ILE A 100 8.38 -4.94 -0.40
CA ILE A 100 9.52 -4.04 -0.20
C ILE A 100 9.49 -2.90 -1.21
N LEU A 101 9.22 -3.21 -2.48
CA LEU A 101 9.11 -2.20 -3.54
C LEU A 101 8.01 -1.19 -3.22
N ILE A 102 6.83 -1.64 -2.81
CA ILE A 102 5.71 -0.78 -2.38
C ILE A 102 6.15 0.15 -1.23
N LEU A 103 6.83 -0.38 -0.21
CA LEU A 103 7.32 0.41 0.91
C LEU A 103 8.36 1.45 0.47
N MET A 104 9.33 1.05 -0.36
CA MET A 104 10.36 1.95 -0.86
C MET A 104 9.75 3.07 -1.71
N THR A 105 8.83 2.75 -2.61
CA THR A 105 8.10 3.77 -3.39
C THR A 105 7.36 4.74 -2.48
N SER A 106 6.62 4.24 -1.47
CA SER A 106 5.90 5.08 -0.49
C SER A 106 6.82 6.04 0.29
N LEU A 107 8.02 5.58 0.65
CA LEU A 107 9.00 6.40 1.35
C LEU A 107 9.54 7.54 0.48
N PHE A 108 9.86 7.26 -0.78
CA PHE A 108 10.57 8.20 -1.67
C PHE A 108 9.68 9.20 -2.42
N ILE A 109 8.39 8.93 -2.63
CA ILE A 109 7.49 9.90 -3.29
C ILE A 109 7.31 11.17 -2.45
N GLN A 110 7.01 12.32 -3.07
CA GLN A 110 6.85 13.58 -2.35
C GLN A 110 5.41 13.87 -1.92
N ALA A 111 4.44 13.43 -2.72
CA ALA A 111 3.01 13.56 -2.43
C ALA A 111 2.29 12.20 -2.55
N PRO A 112 1.27 11.91 -1.74
CA PRO A 112 0.52 10.65 -1.83
C PRO A 112 -0.07 10.37 -3.22
N LEU A 113 -0.50 11.42 -3.94
CA LEU A 113 -1.09 11.31 -5.27
C LEU A 113 -0.11 10.89 -6.37
N GLU A 114 1.21 11.02 -6.14
CA GLU A 114 2.22 10.48 -7.06
C GLU A 114 2.14 8.95 -7.14
N PHE A 115 1.56 8.31 -6.12
CA PHE A 115 1.30 6.88 -6.11
C PHE A 115 -0.20 6.57 -6.16
N SER A 116 -0.92 7.20 -7.09
CA SER A 116 -2.38 7.04 -7.25
C SER A 116 -2.84 5.59 -7.47
N SER A 117 -1.99 4.72 -8.04
CA SER A 117 -2.27 3.29 -8.24
C SER A 117 -2.12 2.44 -6.97
N PHE A 118 -1.70 3.02 -5.84
CA PHE A 118 -1.43 2.28 -4.61
C PHE A 118 -2.62 1.45 -4.09
N PRO A 119 -3.88 1.96 -4.05
CA PRO A 119 -5.03 1.16 -3.57
C PRO A 119 -5.24 -0.12 -4.39
N THR A 120 -5.08 -0.02 -5.71
CA THR A 120 -5.20 -1.17 -6.62
C THR A 120 -4.08 -2.18 -6.40
N ILE A 121 -2.84 -1.71 -6.23
CA ILE A 121 -1.69 -2.56 -5.93
C ILE A 121 -1.85 -3.24 -4.56
N LEU A 122 -2.39 -2.54 -3.56
CA LEU A 122 -2.71 -3.09 -2.24
C LEU A 122 -3.70 -4.26 -2.36
N LEU A 123 -4.75 -4.10 -3.17
CA LEU A 123 -5.74 -5.14 -3.42
C LEU A 123 -5.11 -6.36 -4.10
N ILE A 124 -4.36 -6.15 -5.19
CA ILE A 124 -3.70 -7.22 -5.95
C ILE A 124 -2.67 -7.96 -5.07
N SER A 125 -1.83 -7.23 -4.33
CA SER A 125 -0.86 -7.81 -3.40
C SER A 125 -1.55 -8.64 -2.32
N THR A 126 -2.68 -8.17 -1.80
CA THR A 126 -3.45 -8.91 -0.78
C THR A 126 -4.08 -10.18 -1.37
N MET A 127 -4.65 -10.11 -2.58
CA MET A 127 -5.17 -11.30 -3.26
C MET A 127 -4.07 -12.32 -3.56
N LEU A 128 -2.88 -11.86 -3.99
CA LEU A 128 -1.71 -12.72 -4.16
C LEU A 128 -1.36 -13.42 -2.85
N ARG A 129 -1.23 -12.69 -1.74
CA ARG A 129 -0.96 -13.30 -0.42
C ARG A 129 -2.00 -14.35 -0.03
N LEU A 130 -3.29 -14.04 -0.17
CA LEU A 130 -4.37 -14.95 0.16
C LEU A 130 -4.31 -16.23 -0.71
N SER A 131 -4.03 -16.08 -2.01
CA SER A 131 -3.86 -17.24 -2.91
C SER A 131 -2.66 -18.11 -2.52
N LEU A 132 -1.55 -17.49 -2.11
CA LEU A 132 -0.35 -18.20 -1.68
C LEU A 132 -0.55 -18.90 -0.34
N ASN A 133 -1.26 -18.28 0.62
CA ASN A 133 -1.67 -18.92 1.88
C ASN A 133 -2.49 -20.20 1.62
N LEU A 134 -3.42 -20.17 0.65
CA LEU A 134 -4.21 -21.36 0.33
C LEU A 134 -3.36 -22.43 -0.37
N ALA A 135 -2.48 -22.03 -1.29
CA ALA A 135 -1.58 -22.94 -2.00
C ALA A 135 -0.57 -23.61 -1.04
N SER A 136 0.04 -22.83 -0.15
CA SER A 136 0.98 -23.33 0.87
C SER A 136 0.27 -24.25 1.87
N THR A 137 -0.90 -23.87 2.36
CA THR A 137 -1.74 -24.72 3.23
C THR A 137 -2.00 -26.10 2.61
N ARG A 138 -2.39 -26.13 1.34
CA ARG A 138 -2.60 -27.40 0.63
C ARG A 138 -1.33 -28.24 0.60
N LEU A 139 -0.18 -27.62 0.32
CA LEU A 139 1.10 -28.30 0.25
C LEU A 139 1.54 -28.83 1.62
N ILE A 140 1.38 -28.03 2.67
CA ILE A 140 1.67 -28.40 4.07
C ILE A 140 0.79 -29.58 4.48
N LEU A 141 -0.52 -29.52 4.27
CA LEU A 141 -1.44 -30.59 4.69
C LEU A 141 -1.29 -31.88 3.86
N SER A 142 -0.91 -31.77 2.58
CA SER A 142 -0.77 -32.95 1.71
C SER A 142 0.61 -33.61 1.85
N ARG A 143 1.69 -32.84 1.94
CA ARG A 143 3.06 -33.35 1.92
C ARG A 143 3.84 -33.11 3.21
N GLY A 144 3.28 -32.46 4.22
CA GLY A 144 3.97 -32.20 5.48
C GLY A 144 4.42 -33.45 6.24
N HIS A 145 3.87 -34.63 5.89
CA HIS A 145 4.34 -35.91 6.43
C HIS A 145 5.65 -36.41 5.80
N GLU A 146 6.04 -35.90 4.63
CA GLU A 146 7.28 -36.27 3.93
C GLU A 146 8.52 -35.59 4.54
N GLY A 147 8.32 -34.63 5.45
CA GLY A 147 9.39 -33.90 6.15
C GLY A 147 9.24 -32.38 6.08
N THR A 148 10.23 -31.65 6.59
CA THR A 148 10.20 -30.18 6.67
C THR A 148 10.50 -29.48 5.33
N ASP A 149 11.06 -30.18 4.35
CA ASP A 149 11.39 -29.64 3.02
C ASP A 149 10.16 -29.65 2.07
N ALA A 150 9.11 -30.38 2.44
CA ALA A 150 8.00 -30.71 1.56
C ALA A 150 7.12 -29.52 1.16
N ALA A 151 7.12 -28.45 1.97
CA ALA A 151 6.33 -27.25 1.75
C ALA A 151 7.08 -26.13 1.00
N GLY A 152 8.34 -26.34 0.61
CA GLY A 152 9.18 -25.32 -0.01
C GLY A 152 10.29 -24.82 0.92
N HIS A 153 11.40 -24.41 0.31
CA HIS A 153 12.61 -24.03 1.03
C HIS A 153 12.47 -22.68 1.73
N VAL A 154 11.65 -21.78 1.18
CA VAL A 154 11.41 -20.47 1.82
C VAL A 154 10.67 -20.69 3.13
N ILE A 155 9.55 -21.42 3.11
CA ILE A 155 8.76 -21.73 4.31
C ILE A 155 9.61 -22.44 5.36
N GLN A 156 10.38 -23.45 4.94
CA GLN A 156 11.27 -24.18 5.83
C GLN A 156 12.33 -23.29 6.48
N ALA A 157 12.99 -22.42 5.70
CA ALA A 157 14.02 -21.52 6.21
C ALA A 157 13.48 -20.55 7.26
N PHE A 158 12.30 -19.96 7.01
CA PHE A 158 11.65 -19.08 7.98
C PHE A 158 11.17 -19.82 9.22
N GLY A 159 10.65 -21.04 9.07
CA GLY A 159 10.27 -21.89 10.19
C GLY A 159 11.46 -22.20 11.08
N ASN A 160 12.57 -22.68 10.51
CA ASN A 160 13.80 -22.97 11.24
C ASN A 160 14.38 -21.73 11.93
N PHE A 161 14.34 -20.57 11.26
CA PHE A 161 14.84 -19.32 11.81
C PHE A 161 14.15 -18.92 13.12
N VAL A 162 12.81 -19.04 13.19
CA VAL A 162 12.06 -18.68 14.41
C VAL A 162 12.08 -19.77 15.46
N MET A 163 12.11 -21.04 15.04
CA MET A 163 12.12 -22.16 15.98
C MET A 163 13.45 -22.27 16.71
N GLY A 164 14.58 -21.82 16.12
CA GLY A 164 15.87 -21.73 16.82
C GLY A 164 16.35 -23.06 17.43
N GLY A 165 15.90 -24.19 16.88
CA GLY A 165 16.15 -25.54 17.41
C GLY A 165 15.27 -25.96 18.61
N ASN A 166 14.42 -25.07 19.13
CA ASN A 166 13.47 -25.38 20.21
C ASN A 166 12.03 -25.06 19.80
N PHE A 167 11.28 -26.13 19.53
CA PHE A 167 9.87 -26.08 19.13
C PHE A 167 8.99 -25.21 20.05
N VAL A 168 9.16 -25.33 21.36
CA VAL A 168 8.33 -24.61 22.34
C VAL A 168 8.61 -23.11 22.29
N ILE A 169 9.90 -22.73 22.24
CA ILE A 169 10.29 -21.33 22.12
C ILE A 169 9.75 -20.74 20.83
N GLY A 170 9.85 -21.47 19.72
CA GLY A 170 9.34 -21.01 18.43
C GLY A 170 7.83 -20.77 18.40
N ILE A 171 7.03 -21.64 19.03
CA ILE A 171 5.58 -21.40 19.19
C ILE A 171 5.32 -20.11 19.96
N ILE A 172 6.03 -19.88 21.07
CA ILE A 172 5.84 -18.69 21.91
C ILE A 172 6.19 -17.43 21.11
N VAL A 173 7.34 -17.42 20.43
CA VAL A 173 7.79 -16.29 19.61
C VAL A 173 6.79 -16.05 18.47
N PHE A 174 6.35 -17.10 17.79
CA PHE A 174 5.36 -16.99 16.71
C PHE A 174 4.02 -16.45 17.21
N ALA A 175 3.51 -16.92 18.35
CA ALA A 175 2.29 -16.40 18.95
C ALA A 175 2.40 -14.90 19.26
N ILE A 176 3.55 -14.45 19.79
CA ILE A 176 3.82 -13.01 20.01
C ILE A 176 3.80 -12.25 18.68
N LEU A 177 4.47 -12.76 17.64
CA LEU A 177 4.52 -12.12 16.32
C LEU A 177 3.13 -12.00 15.70
N VAL A 178 2.33 -13.06 15.76
CA VAL A 178 0.93 -13.07 15.30
C VAL A 178 0.09 -12.03 16.05
N ILE A 179 0.21 -11.97 17.38
CA ILE A 179 -0.51 -11.00 18.21
C ILE A 179 -0.12 -9.57 17.83
N VAL A 180 1.18 -9.27 17.72
CA VAL A 180 1.67 -7.94 17.35
C VAL A 180 1.20 -7.57 15.94
N ASN A 181 1.30 -8.49 14.97
CA ASN A 181 0.86 -8.27 13.60
C ASN A 181 -0.64 -7.94 13.52
N PHE A 182 -1.49 -8.72 14.20
CA PHE A 182 -2.93 -8.54 14.13
C PHE A 182 -3.45 -7.39 15.00
N VAL A 183 -3.10 -7.40 16.28
CA VAL A 183 -3.66 -6.47 17.28
C VAL A 183 -3.06 -5.08 17.16
N VAL A 184 -1.75 -4.97 16.92
CA VAL A 184 -1.06 -3.67 16.89
C VAL A 184 -1.02 -3.13 15.47
N ILE A 185 -0.49 -3.92 14.52
CA ILE A 185 -0.16 -3.39 13.19
C ILE A 185 -1.42 -3.33 12.30
N THR A 186 -2.11 -4.45 12.09
CA THR A 186 -3.26 -4.49 11.18
C THR A 186 -4.41 -3.64 11.69
N LYS A 187 -4.81 -3.82 12.96
CA LYS A 187 -5.86 -2.99 13.56
C LYS A 187 -5.43 -1.53 13.70
N GLY A 188 -4.17 -1.25 14.02
CA GLY A 188 -3.66 0.12 14.14
C GLY A 188 -3.66 0.85 12.81
N SER A 189 -3.05 0.25 11.78
CA SER A 189 -3.01 0.82 10.42
C SER A 189 -4.40 1.01 9.83
N GLY A 190 -5.31 0.04 10.02
CA GLY A 190 -6.70 0.16 9.56
C GLY A 190 -7.42 1.37 10.17
N ARG A 191 -7.27 1.60 11.49
CA ARG A 191 -7.87 2.77 12.15
C ARG A 191 -7.26 4.08 11.65
N ILE A 192 -5.94 4.12 11.48
CA ILE A 192 -5.25 5.31 10.97
C ILE A 192 -5.74 5.63 9.55
N ALA A 193 -5.81 4.61 8.69
CA ALA A 193 -6.28 4.73 7.32
C ALA A 193 -7.73 5.20 7.23
N GLU A 194 -8.64 4.58 7.99
CA GLU A 194 -10.06 4.93 8.03
C GLU A 194 -10.29 6.37 8.52
N VAL A 195 -9.67 6.72 9.65
CA VAL A 195 -9.87 8.02 10.28
C VAL A 195 -9.28 9.13 9.42
N ALA A 196 -8.07 8.95 8.89
CA ALA A 196 -7.45 9.95 8.04
C ALA A 196 -8.20 10.08 6.71
N ALA A 197 -8.55 8.98 6.03
CA ALA A 197 -9.34 9.06 4.81
C ALA A 197 -10.64 9.83 5.03
N ARG A 198 -11.34 9.55 6.15
CA ARG A 198 -12.55 10.29 6.51
C ARG A 198 -12.30 11.78 6.74
N PHE A 199 -11.26 12.15 7.51
CA PHE A 199 -10.94 13.56 7.71
C PHE A 199 -10.57 14.29 6.41
N HIS A 200 -9.85 13.62 5.50
CA HIS A 200 -9.53 14.16 4.19
C HIS A 200 -10.79 14.35 3.34
N LEU A 201 -11.69 13.37 3.32
CA LEU A 201 -12.96 13.42 2.60
C LEU A 201 -13.93 14.47 3.16
N ASP A 202 -14.00 14.60 4.49
CA ASP A 202 -14.85 15.60 5.17
C ASP A 202 -14.36 17.04 4.90
N ALA A 203 -13.06 17.23 4.60
CA ALA A 203 -12.48 18.52 4.24
C ALA A 203 -12.72 18.94 2.77
N MET A 204 -13.22 18.03 1.92
CA MET A 204 -13.35 18.28 0.47
C MET A 204 -14.33 19.39 0.11
N PRO A 205 -15.54 19.50 0.72
CA PRO A 205 -16.45 20.60 0.45
C PRO A 205 -15.81 21.96 0.78
N GLY A 206 -15.05 22.04 1.88
CA GLY A 206 -14.32 23.26 2.25
C GLY A 206 -13.26 23.65 1.23
N LYS A 207 -12.49 22.68 0.71
CA LYS A 207 -11.52 22.89 -0.37
C LYS A 207 -12.20 23.30 -1.69
N GLN A 208 -13.36 22.72 -2.03
CA GLN A 208 -14.15 23.12 -3.22
C GLN A 208 -14.63 24.56 -3.10
N MET A 209 -15.24 24.91 -1.96
CA MET A 209 -15.71 26.27 -1.69
C MET A 209 -14.57 27.30 -1.72
N ALA A 210 -13.38 26.93 -1.25
CA ALA A 210 -12.20 27.81 -1.34
C ALA A 210 -11.78 28.06 -2.79
N ILE A 211 -11.82 27.04 -3.67
CA ILE A 211 -11.55 27.21 -5.11
C ILE A 211 -12.59 28.14 -5.76
N ASP A 212 -13.87 27.96 -5.41
CA ASP A 212 -14.96 28.78 -5.95
C ASP A 212 -14.87 30.23 -5.46
N ALA A 213 -14.48 30.43 -4.20
CA ALA A 213 -14.23 31.75 -3.64
C ALA A 213 -13.02 32.45 -4.30
N ASP A 214 -11.92 31.72 -4.50
CA ASP A 214 -10.72 32.25 -5.20
C ASP A 214 -11.05 32.65 -6.64
N LEU A 215 -11.83 31.84 -7.36
CA LEU A 215 -12.28 32.13 -8.72
C LEU A 215 -13.22 33.34 -8.75
N GLY A 216 -14.19 33.38 -7.82
CA GLY A 216 -15.13 34.50 -7.69
C GLY A 216 -14.46 35.82 -7.28
N ALA A 217 -13.36 35.75 -6.52
CA ALA A 217 -12.53 36.90 -6.15
C ALA A 217 -11.52 37.31 -7.25
N GLY A 218 -11.42 36.56 -8.35
CA GLY A 218 -10.46 36.81 -9.43
C GLY A 218 -8.99 36.52 -9.07
N LEU A 219 -8.73 35.76 -8.00
CA LEU A 219 -7.38 35.35 -7.59
C LEU A 219 -6.82 34.24 -8.49
N ILE A 220 -7.69 33.45 -9.11
CA ILE A 220 -7.36 32.39 -10.06
C ILE A 220 -8.22 32.50 -11.32
N ASP A 221 -7.74 31.96 -12.44
CA ASP A 221 -8.50 31.85 -13.68
C ASP A 221 -9.29 30.53 -13.77
N GLU A 222 -10.17 30.41 -14.78
CA GLU A 222 -11.01 29.22 -14.98
C GLU A 222 -10.18 27.96 -15.23
N LYS A 223 -9.01 28.09 -15.88
CA LYS A 223 -8.11 26.98 -16.15
C LYS A 223 -7.49 26.43 -14.86
N ALA A 224 -6.96 27.29 -14.01
CA ALA A 224 -6.42 26.93 -12.71
C ALA A 224 -7.50 26.36 -11.78
N ALA A 225 -8.71 26.93 -11.80
CA ALA A 225 -9.84 26.38 -11.05
C ALA A 225 -10.19 24.96 -11.49
N LYS A 226 -10.20 24.68 -12.80
CA LYS A 226 -10.43 23.34 -13.35
C LYS A 226 -9.34 22.34 -12.97
N GLU A 227 -8.07 22.75 -13.03
CA GLU A 227 -6.94 21.90 -12.61
C GLU A 227 -6.99 21.59 -11.11
N ARG A 228 -7.28 22.58 -10.26
CA ARG A 228 -7.44 22.38 -8.80
C ARG A 228 -8.63 21.47 -8.46
N ARG A 229 -9.77 21.64 -9.14
CA ARG A 229 -10.94 20.76 -8.96
C ARG A 229 -10.62 19.32 -9.37
N LYS A 230 -9.89 19.11 -10.46
CA LYS A 230 -9.45 17.77 -10.87
C LYS A 230 -8.51 17.14 -9.84
N ALA A 231 -7.52 17.89 -9.34
CA ALA A 231 -6.63 17.39 -8.29
C ALA A 231 -7.40 17.00 -7.02
N LEU A 232 -8.46 17.75 -6.70
CA LEU A 232 -9.35 17.45 -5.57
C LEU A 232 -10.22 16.20 -5.84
N GLU A 233 -10.69 16.00 -7.07
CA GLU A 233 -11.39 14.78 -7.47
C GLU A 233 -10.47 13.55 -7.35
N ASP A 234 -9.24 13.66 -7.84
CA ASP A 234 -8.21 12.62 -7.73
C ASP A 234 -7.88 12.31 -6.26
N GLU A 235 -7.78 13.33 -5.40
CA GLU A 235 -7.60 13.18 -3.95
C GLU A 235 -8.79 12.45 -3.30
N SER A 236 -10.02 12.80 -3.69
CA SER A 236 -11.23 12.13 -3.19
C SER A 236 -11.26 10.66 -3.59
N GLY A 237 -10.97 10.37 -4.86
CA GLY A 237 -10.93 9.02 -5.41
C GLY A 237 -9.86 8.17 -4.71
N PHE A 238 -8.67 8.73 -4.51
CA PHE A 238 -7.57 8.05 -3.82
C PHE A 238 -7.93 7.67 -2.38
N PHE A 239 -8.39 8.62 -1.56
CA PHE A 239 -8.72 8.33 -0.15
C PHE A 239 -9.97 7.43 -0.01
N GLY A 240 -10.95 7.57 -0.91
CA GLY A 240 -12.10 6.65 -0.96
C GLY A 240 -11.70 5.22 -1.30
N ALA A 241 -10.85 5.03 -2.32
CA ALA A 241 -10.33 3.71 -2.68
C ALA A 241 -9.42 3.13 -1.57
N MET A 242 -8.63 3.97 -0.91
CA MET A 242 -7.77 3.57 0.22
C MET A 242 -8.55 3.04 1.42
N ASP A 243 -9.65 3.69 1.81
CA ASP A 243 -10.50 3.22 2.90
C ASP A 243 -11.09 1.82 2.57
N GLY A 244 -11.57 1.63 1.35
CA GLY A 244 -12.05 0.32 0.89
C GLY A 244 -10.95 -0.76 0.89
N ALA A 245 -9.80 -0.45 0.31
CA ALA A 245 -8.68 -1.39 0.21
C ALA A 245 -8.11 -1.79 1.60
N SER A 246 -8.08 -0.85 2.56
CA SER A 246 -7.62 -1.09 3.93
C SER A 246 -8.52 -2.07 4.69
N LYS A 247 -9.84 -2.02 4.45
CA LYS A 247 -10.79 -3.00 5.00
C LYS A 247 -10.54 -4.41 4.47
N PHE A 248 -10.10 -4.55 3.23
CA PHE A 248 -9.75 -5.84 2.64
C PHE A 248 -8.50 -6.45 3.29
N VAL A 249 -7.46 -5.63 3.55
CA VAL A 249 -6.23 -6.07 4.26
C VAL A 249 -6.56 -6.55 5.67
N ARG A 250 -7.51 -5.91 6.36
CA ARG A 250 -7.96 -6.38 7.69
C ARG A 250 -8.61 -7.76 7.60
N GLY A 251 -9.41 -8.02 6.57
CA GLY A 251 -10.02 -9.33 6.35
C GLY A 251 -8.99 -10.42 6.09
N ASP A 252 -7.97 -10.13 5.28
CA ASP A 252 -6.83 -11.02 4.98
C ASP A 252 -6.08 -11.45 6.26
N ALA A 253 -5.79 -10.51 7.16
CA ALA A 253 -5.10 -10.84 8.41
C ALA A 253 -5.91 -11.78 9.33
N VAL A 254 -7.24 -11.65 9.36
CA VAL A 254 -8.11 -12.59 10.09
C VAL A 254 -8.07 -13.97 9.44
N ALA A 255 -8.15 -14.03 8.11
CA ALA A 255 -8.06 -15.29 7.36
C ALA A 255 -6.71 -15.99 7.60
N GLY A 256 -5.60 -15.25 7.62
CA GLY A 256 -4.28 -15.80 7.93
C GLY A 256 -4.19 -16.45 9.31
N LEU A 257 -4.82 -15.84 10.34
CA LEU A 257 -4.88 -16.44 11.68
C LEU A 257 -5.68 -17.75 11.69
N LEU A 258 -6.80 -17.80 10.95
CA LEU A 258 -7.60 -19.03 10.81
C LEU A 258 -6.82 -20.12 10.08
N VAL A 259 -6.09 -19.77 9.02
CA VAL A 259 -5.23 -20.70 8.27
C VAL A 259 -4.17 -21.33 9.17
N VAL A 260 -3.49 -20.54 10.01
CA VAL A 260 -2.52 -21.05 10.98
C VAL A 260 -3.15 -22.09 11.91
N PHE A 261 -4.33 -21.78 12.45
CA PHE A 261 -5.04 -22.72 13.34
C PHE A 261 -5.44 -24.02 12.62
N ILE A 262 -5.96 -23.89 11.40
CA ILE A 262 -6.35 -25.03 10.56
C ILE A 262 -5.12 -25.88 10.22
N ASN A 263 -3.98 -25.28 9.90
CA ASN A 263 -2.77 -26.00 9.51
C ASN A 263 -2.16 -26.78 10.67
N ILE A 264 -2.11 -26.20 11.86
CA ILE A 264 -1.60 -26.91 13.05
C ILE A 264 -2.53 -28.08 13.39
N ILE A 265 -3.83 -27.84 13.56
CA ILE A 265 -4.76 -28.88 14.01
C ILE A 265 -5.00 -29.92 12.92
N GLY A 266 -5.34 -29.47 11.72
CA GLY A 266 -5.57 -30.35 10.57
C GLY A 266 -4.33 -31.15 10.21
N GLY A 267 -3.15 -30.52 10.25
CA GLY A 267 -1.88 -31.17 10.00
C GLY A 267 -1.56 -32.28 10.99
N ILE A 268 -1.73 -32.02 12.29
CA ILE A 268 -1.54 -33.05 13.34
C ILE A 268 -2.53 -34.21 13.16
N ILE A 269 -3.80 -33.91 12.88
CA ILE A 269 -4.82 -34.95 12.64
C ILE A 269 -4.45 -35.80 11.43
N ILE A 270 -4.10 -35.20 10.30
CA ILE A 270 -3.70 -35.93 9.08
C ILE A 270 -2.43 -36.75 9.34
N GLY A 271 -1.42 -36.14 9.97
CA GLY A 271 -0.16 -36.77 10.30
C GLY A 271 -0.34 -38.03 11.16
N VAL A 272 -1.12 -37.94 12.23
CA VAL A 272 -1.32 -39.07 13.16
C VAL A 272 -2.34 -40.07 12.64
N ALA A 273 -3.52 -39.61 12.18
CA ALA A 273 -4.63 -40.49 11.87
C ALA A 273 -4.56 -41.11 10.46
N GLN A 274 -3.90 -40.45 9.49
CA GLN A 274 -3.85 -40.92 8.11
C GLN A 274 -2.44 -41.36 7.68
N GLN A 275 -1.40 -40.68 8.16
CA GLN A 275 -0.01 -40.90 7.71
C GLN A 275 0.84 -41.71 8.70
N GLY A 276 0.28 -42.10 9.86
CA GLY A 276 0.93 -42.98 10.82
C GLY A 276 2.10 -42.36 11.59
N LEU A 277 2.24 -41.04 11.59
CA LEU A 277 3.28 -40.34 12.35
C LEU A 277 2.98 -40.36 13.86
N GLY A 278 4.04 -40.38 14.67
CA GLY A 278 3.90 -40.16 16.10
C GLY A 278 3.37 -38.76 16.40
N PHE A 279 2.53 -38.59 17.43
CA PHE A 279 1.94 -37.29 17.79
C PHE A 279 2.99 -36.19 17.94
N SER A 280 4.12 -36.49 18.61
CA SER A 280 5.21 -35.53 18.80
C SER A 280 5.86 -35.11 17.48
N GLU A 281 6.04 -36.06 16.56
CA GLU A 281 6.66 -35.80 15.25
C GLU A 281 5.72 -35.01 14.35
N ALA A 282 4.44 -35.39 14.29
CA ALA A 282 3.43 -34.63 13.58
C ALA A 282 3.30 -33.20 14.13
N ALA A 283 3.24 -33.04 15.46
CA ALA A 283 3.20 -31.72 16.08
C ALA A 283 4.43 -30.89 15.71
N GLN A 284 5.63 -31.46 15.76
CA GLN A 284 6.86 -30.76 15.42
C GLN A 284 6.89 -30.30 13.96
N THR A 285 6.65 -31.21 13.01
CA THR A 285 6.76 -30.92 11.58
C THR A 285 5.68 -29.96 11.11
N TYR A 286 4.40 -30.23 11.40
CA TYR A 286 3.31 -29.39 10.93
C TYR A 286 3.31 -28.00 11.57
N THR A 287 3.68 -27.89 12.85
CA THR A 287 3.79 -26.56 13.46
C THR A 287 4.99 -25.79 12.91
N LEU A 288 6.15 -26.43 12.68
CA LEU A 288 7.30 -25.76 12.08
C LEU A 288 6.95 -25.20 10.70
N LEU A 289 6.32 -26.02 9.86
CA LEU A 289 5.86 -25.60 8.54
C LEU A 289 4.81 -24.49 8.62
N THR A 290 3.87 -24.58 9.55
CA THR A 290 2.82 -23.56 9.72
C THR A 290 3.38 -22.24 10.25
N VAL A 291 4.34 -22.30 11.18
CA VAL A 291 5.04 -21.11 11.69
C VAL A 291 5.82 -20.46 10.56
N GLY A 292 6.56 -21.25 9.78
CA GLY A 292 7.27 -20.76 8.60
C GLY A 292 6.36 -20.07 7.60
N ASP A 293 5.25 -20.71 7.22
CA ASP A 293 4.25 -20.18 6.31
C ASP A 293 3.63 -18.87 6.82
N GLY A 294 3.23 -18.86 8.10
CA GLY A 294 2.69 -17.69 8.76
C GLY A 294 3.66 -16.51 8.77
N LEU A 295 4.96 -16.75 8.96
CA LEU A 295 5.97 -15.69 8.93
C LEU A 295 6.18 -15.13 7.52
N VAL A 296 6.32 -16.02 6.54
CA VAL A 296 6.54 -15.64 5.14
C VAL A 296 5.38 -14.80 4.61
N THR A 297 4.15 -15.04 5.07
CA THR A 297 2.98 -14.29 4.64
C THR A 297 2.73 -13.03 5.47
N GLN A 298 3.13 -13.02 6.75
CA GLN A 298 3.00 -11.85 7.63
C GLN A 298 4.01 -10.74 7.35
N ILE A 299 5.25 -11.06 6.96
CA ILE A 299 6.28 -10.05 6.69
C ILE A 299 5.84 -9.11 5.53
N PRO A 300 5.44 -9.62 4.35
CA PRO A 300 4.82 -8.83 3.29
C PRO A 300 3.64 -7.96 3.78
N ALA A 301 2.73 -8.55 4.55
CA ALA A 301 1.56 -7.84 5.06
C ALA A 301 1.93 -6.67 5.99
N LEU A 302 2.91 -6.87 6.87
CA LEU A 302 3.44 -5.83 7.75
C LEU A 302 4.08 -4.69 6.97
N ILE A 303 4.89 -5.02 5.96
CA ILE A 303 5.58 -4.04 5.10
C ILE A 303 4.55 -3.20 4.34
N VAL A 304 3.56 -3.84 3.69
CA VAL A 304 2.50 -3.15 2.94
C VAL A 304 1.61 -2.30 3.86
N SER A 305 1.24 -2.83 5.04
CA SER A 305 0.47 -2.09 6.04
C SER A 305 1.20 -0.84 6.55
N THR A 306 2.52 -0.94 6.73
CA THR A 306 3.37 0.20 7.09
C THR A 306 3.43 1.22 5.95
N ALA A 307 3.58 0.77 4.70
CA ALA A 307 3.58 1.63 3.53
C ALA A 307 2.25 2.41 3.38
N ALA A 308 1.11 1.75 3.64
CA ALA A 308 -0.21 2.37 3.65
C ALA A 308 -0.33 3.44 4.75
N GLY A 309 0.09 3.12 5.97
CA GLY A 309 0.11 4.07 7.08
C GLY A 309 1.01 5.28 6.81
N LEU A 310 2.16 5.07 6.16
CA LEU A 310 3.07 6.15 5.74
C LEU A 310 2.45 7.05 4.66
N LEU A 311 1.77 6.49 3.66
CA LEU A 311 1.12 7.29 2.61
C LEU A 311 0.01 8.15 3.18
N VAL A 312 -0.83 7.56 4.03
CA VAL A 312 -1.97 8.26 4.61
C VAL A 312 -1.51 9.33 5.60
N SER A 313 -0.46 9.08 6.38
CA SER A 313 0.09 10.09 7.31
C SER A 313 0.90 11.20 6.61
N LYS A 314 1.37 10.98 5.37
CA LYS A 314 2.03 12.02 4.54
C LYS A 314 1.02 13.03 3.98
N ALA A 315 -0.27 12.74 4.01
CA ALA A 315 -1.33 13.62 3.53
C ALA A 315 -1.40 14.91 4.40
N GLY A 316 -0.66 15.94 4.00
CA GLY A 316 -0.55 17.21 4.73
C GLY A 316 0.88 17.71 4.96
N VAL A 317 1.90 16.88 4.71
CA VAL A 317 3.32 17.26 4.81
C VAL A 317 3.99 17.08 3.45
N SER A 318 4.47 18.17 2.86
CA SER A 318 5.18 18.13 1.59
C SER A 318 6.63 17.69 1.79
N GLY A 319 7.07 16.70 1.00
CA GLY A 319 8.46 16.25 0.93
C GLY A 319 8.65 14.78 1.31
N ALA A 320 9.81 14.24 0.93
CA ALA A 320 10.18 12.87 1.26
C ALA A 320 10.25 12.67 2.79
N ALA A 321 9.82 11.49 3.26
CA ALA A 321 9.59 11.23 4.68
C ALA A 321 10.89 11.35 5.50
N ASP A 322 12.02 10.93 4.92
CA ASP A 322 13.36 11.04 5.50
C ASP A 322 13.76 12.49 5.75
N LYS A 323 13.57 13.38 4.76
CA LYS A 323 13.92 14.80 4.86
C LYS A 323 13.03 15.52 5.86
N ALA A 324 11.73 15.21 5.88
CA ALA A 324 10.78 15.77 6.82
C ALA A 324 11.13 15.38 8.26
N LEU A 325 11.36 14.09 8.51
CA LEU A 325 11.70 13.56 9.83
C LEU A 325 13.02 14.15 10.34
N MET A 326 14.05 14.20 9.48
CA MET A 326 15.33 14.80 9.83
C MET A 326 15.21 16.30 10.12
N LYS A 327 14.46 17.06 9.32
CA LYS A 327 14.24 18.49 9.57
C LYS A 327 13.49 18.72 10.88
N GLN A 328 12.51 17.89 11.23
CA GLN A 328 11.74 18.01 12.46
C GLN A 328 12.56 17.62 13.70
N LEU A 329 13.24 16.48 13.68
CA LEU A 329 14.05 16.01 14.82
C LEU A 329 15.28 16.90 15.06
N SER A 330 16.01 17.27 13.99
CA SER A 330 17.15 18.21 14.10
C SER A 330 16.72 19.65 14.38
N GLY A 331 15.45 19.97 14.13
CA GLY A 331 14.86 21.28 14.38
C GLY A 331 14.80 21.67 15.86
N TYR A 332 14.98 20.75 16.81
CA TYR A 332 14.91 21.02 18.25
C TYR A 332 16.22 20.65 18.98
N PRO A 333 17.27 21.48 18.86
CA PRO A 333 18.58 21.21 19.47
C PRO A 333 18.57 21.09 21.01
N GLN A 334 17.57 21.64 21.69
CA GLN A 334 17.41 21.47 23.14
C GLN A 334 16.93 20.06 23.47
N ALA A 335 15.96 19.54 22.73
CA ALA A 335 15.47 18.16 22.91
C ALA A 335 16.60 17.15 22.64
N LEU A 336 17.34 17.31 21.53
CA LEU A 336 18.50 16.45 21.21
C LEU A 336 19.57 16.50 22.31
N GLY A 337 19.87 17.68 22.86
CA GLY A 337 20.84 17.83 23.94
C GLY A 337 20.38 17.16 25.26
N MET A 338 19.09 17.25 25.59
CA MET A 338 18.54 16.55 26.76
C MET A 338 18.56 15.04 26.56
N SER A 339 18.17 14.53 25.38
CA SER A 339 18.26 13.11 25.05
C SER A 339 19.70 12.59 25.13
N ALA A 340 20.68 13.36 24.63
CA ALA A 340 22.09 13.03 24.75
C ALA A 340 22.52 12.92 26.22
N GLY A 341 22.13 13.88 27.07
CA GLY A 341 22.43 13.85 28.51
C GLY A 341 21.85 12.62 29.20
N VAL A 342 20.58 12.28 28.93
CA VAL A 342 19.94 11.07 29.48
C VAL A 342 20.67 9.82 29.02
N MET A 343 21.03 9.70 27.75
CA MET A 343 21.75 8.53 27.23
C MET A 343 23.15 8.38 27.85
N LEU A 344 23.86 9.47 28.08
CA LEU A 344 25.17 9.44 28.75
C LEU A 344 25.05 9.02 30.22
N VAL A 345 24.00 9.46 30.93
CA VAL A 345 23.71 9.00 32.30
C VAL A 345 23.32 7.53 32.33
N LEU A 346 22.51 7.06 31.38
CA LEU A 346 22.17 5.64 31.29
C LEU A 346 23.39 4.78 30.97
N ALA A 347 24.36 5.30 30.21
CA ALA A 347 25.59 4.59 29.89
C ALA A 347 26.49 4.32 31.11
N THR A 348 26.39 5.13 32.17
CA THR A 348 27.20 4.95 33.40
C THR A 348 26.55 4.00 34.41
N LEU A 349 25.30 3.56 34.18
CA LEU A 349 24.62 2.64 35.07
C LEU A 349 25.13 1.20 34.89
N PRO A 350 25.43 0.48 35.99
CA PRO A 350 25.89 -0.90 35.93
C PRO A 350 24.79 -1.83 35.40
N GLY A 351 25.15 -2.76 34.51
CA GLY A 351 24.23 -3.72 33.90
C GLY A 351 23.58 -3.25 32.59
N ILE A 352 23.81 -2.01 32.17
CA ILE A 352 23.34 -1.49 30.86
C ILE A 352 24.49 -1.57 29.84
N PRO A 353 24.22 -1.95 28.57
CA PRO A 353 25.24 -1.98 27.52
C PRO A 353 25.75 -0.57 27.23
N MET A 354 26.90 -0.21 27.81
CA MET A 354 27.47 1.14 27.75
C MET A 354 27.72 1.63 26.32
N LEU A 355 28.22 0.76 25.43
CA LEU A 355 28.61 1.12 24.06
C LEU A 355 27.46 1.69 23.21
N PRO A 356 26.29 1.03 23.09
CA PRO A 356 25.13 1.59 22.39
C PRO A 356 24.69 2.96 22.92
N PHE A 357 24.62 3.14 24.24
CA PHE A 357 24.16 4.39 24.85
C PHE A 357 25.16 5.52 24.70
N LEU A 358 26.47 5.23 24.79
CA LEU A 358 27.51 6.21 24.46
C LEU A 358 27.49 6.60 22.99
N ALA A 359 27.32 5.64 22.07
CA ALA A 359 27.25 5.92 20.64
C ALA A 359 26.04 6.79 20.28
N LEU A 360 24.85 6.44 20.78
CA LEU A 360 23.64 7.22 20.56
C LEU A 360 23.68 8.58 21.27
N GLY A 361 24.20 8.63 22.50
CA GLY A 361 24.34 9.86 23.28
C GLY A 361 25.32 10.85 22.66
N SER A 362 26.49 10.38 22.22
CA SER A 362 27.46 11.21 21.50
C SER A 362 26.95 11.64 20.12
N GLY A 363 26.26 10.77 19.39
CA GLY A 363 25.60 11.12 18.13
C GLY A 363 24.52 12.20 18.31
N ALA A 364 23.66 12.07 19.31
CA ALA A 364 22.65 13.07 19.65
C ALA A 364 23.28 14.40 20.09
N ALA A 365 24.38 14.37 20.86
CA ALA A 365 25.12 15.56 21.26
C ALA A 365 25.74 16.27 20.04
N ALA A 366 26.33 15.52 19.11
CA ALA A 366 26.88 16.05 17.87
C ALA A 366 25.78 16.71 17.02
N LEU A 367 24.65 16.04 16.81
CA LEU A 367 23.50 16.58 16.09
C LEU A 367 22.93 17.83 16.78
N ALA A 368 22.83 17.84 18.11
CA ALA A 368 22.41 19.01 18.87
C ALA A 368 23.36 20.21 18.64
N PHE A 369 24.68 19.95 18.67
CA PHE A 369 25.68 20.98 18.44
C PHE A 369 25.60 21.56 17.02
N TYR A 370 25.52 20.70 16.00
CA TYR A 370 25.35 21.12 14.61
C TYR A 370 24.06 21.92 14.42
N ALA A 371 22.92 21.44 14.93
CA ALA A 371 21.64 22.13 14.83
C ALA A 371 21.63 23.50 15.55
N ARG A 372 22.29 23.63 16.72
CA ARG A 372 22.47 24.93 17.39
C ARG A 372 23.28 25.87 16.55
N LYS A 373 24.39 25.39 15.97
CA LYS A 373 25.28 26.20 15.13
C LYS A 373 24.54 26.72 13.90
N THR A 374 23.85 25.85 13.15
CA THR A 374 23.07 26.25 11.97
C THR A 374 21.97 27.25 12.31
N LYS A 375 21.22 27.06 13.42
CA LYS A 375 20.21 28.04 13.85
C LYS A 375 20.82 29.38 14.26
N ARG A 376 21.99 29.35 14.94
CA ARG A 376 22.70 30.57 15.35
C ARG A 376 23.20 31.35 14.14
N ASP A 377 23.81 30.66 13.18
CA ASP A 377 24.35 31.26 11.96
C ASP A 377 23.22 31.82 11.08
N ALA A 378 22.08 31.13 10.97
CA ALA A 378 20.89 31.65 10.30
C ALA A 378 20.30 32.90 10.99
N ARG A 379 20.31 32.94 12.34
CA ARG A 379 19.86 34.10 13.10
C ARG A 379 20.80 35.30 12.94
N ILE A 380 22.11 35.07 12.87
CA ILE A 380 23.11 36.11 12.62
C ILE A 380 22.95 36.65 11.20
N ALA A 381 22.79 35.77 10.20
CA ALA A 381 22.55 36.16 8.80
C ALA A 381 21.24 36.94 8.61
N ALA A 382 20.17 36.56 9.30
CA ALA A 382 18.91 37.30 9.29
C ALA A 382 19.04 38.67 9.96
N ALA A 383 19.81 38.77 11.06
CA ALA A 383 20.08 40.03 11.74
C ALA A 383 20.97 40.96 10.90
N THR A 384 21.96 40.44 10.17
CA THR A 384 22.78 41.25 9.25
C THR A 384 22.03 41.65 7.98
N ALA A 385 21.11 40.83 7.47
CA ALA A 385 20.22 41.20 6.36
C ALA A 385 19.20 42.27 6.78
N ALA A 386 18.67 42.20 8.01
CA ALA A 386 17.79 43.22 8.57
C ALA A 386 18.53 44.51 8.97
N ALA A 387 19.84 44.42 9.24
CA ALA A 387 20.72 45.55 9.53
C ALA A 387 21.49 46.05 8.29
N ALA A 388 21.24 45.50 7.09
CA ALA A 388 21.78 46.06 5.86
C ALA A 388 21.24 47.50 5.71
N PRO A 389 22.11 48.51 5.63
CA PRO A 389 21.70 49.88 5.89
C PRO A 389 20.83 50.43 4.76
N ALA A 390 19.85 51.25 5.15
CA ALA A 390 19.13 52.21 4.32
C ALA A 390 20.05 53.25 3.62
N ASP A 391 21.37 53.08 3.70
CA ASP A 391 22.38 53.93 3.06
C ASP A 391 22.37 53.85 1.53
N ALA A 392 21.85 52.78 0.93
CA ALA A 392 21.70 52.73 -0.53
C ALA A 392 20.61 53.69 -1.02
N ALA A 393 19.59 53.98 -0.19
CA ALA A 393 18.54 54.96 -0.52
C ALA A 393 18.99 56.41 -0.19
N ALA A 394 19.75 56.61 0.89
CA ALA A 394 20.26 57.93 1.27
C ALA A 394 21.38 58.44 0.33
N LYS A 395 22.25 57.55 -0.18
CA LYS A 395 23.25 57.93 -1.20
C LYS A 395 22.66 58.20 -2.58
N ALA A 396 21.52 57.61 -2.91
CA ALA A 396 20.80 57.91 -4.15
C ALA A 396 20.08 59.26 -4.07
N ALA A 397 19.48 59.60 -2.92
CA ALA A 397 18.81 60.89 -2.71
C ALA A 397 19.77 62.09 -2.60
N ALA A 398 20.99 61.89 -2.09
CA ALA A 398 22.00 62.96 -1.98
C ALA A 398 22.74 63.25 -3.30
N ALA A 399 22.60 62.40 -4.32
CA ALA A 399 23.18 62.62 -5.65
C ALA A 399 22.27 63.43 -6.59
N GLU A 400 21.06 63.77 -6.15
CA GLU A 400 19.98 64.32 -6.98
C GLU A 400 19.44 65.68 -6.50
N GLU A 401 20.24 66.48 -5.78
CA GLU A 401 19.90 67.91 -5.61
C GLU A 401 20.35 68.71 -6.85
N PRO A 402 19.42 69.28 -7.64
CA PRO A 402 19.79 70.16 -8.74
C PRO A 402 20.16 71.52 -8.16
N ILE A 403 21.33 72.02 -8.55
CA ILE A 403 21.72 73.41 -8.34
C ILE A 403 20.74 74.28 -9.15
N ALA A 404 19.73 74.83 -8.48
CA ALA A 404 18.84 75.84 -9.04
C ALA A 404 19.36 77.24 -8.69
N THR A 405 19.82 77.93 -9.74
CA THR A 405 19.76 79.39 -9.98
C THR A 405 20.45 80.37 -9.02
N ALA A 406 21.43 81.11 -9.57
CA ALA A 406 21.42 82.58 -9.60
C ALA A 406 22.18 83.07 -10.83
#